data_AF-A0A2E5KQY1-F1
#
_entry.id   AF-A0A2E5KQY1-F1
#
_cell.length_a   1.000
_cell.length_b   1.000
_cell.length_c   1.000
_cell.angle_alpha   90.00
_cell.angle_beta   90.00
_cell.angle_gamma   90.00
#
_symmetry.space_group_name_H-M   'P 1'
#
loop_
_entity.id
_entity.type
_entity.pdbx_description
1 polymer ?
#
loop_
_entity_poly.entity_id
_entity_poly.type
_entity_poly.pdbx_seq_one_letter_code
_entity_poly.pdbx_strand_id
1 'polypeptide(L)'
;MLLADEGCGLIILEMMYDPKRIGLAFEAATQTGLPLWAGFSARRGADGSVLSFAREREIPFREVIETLNDYDVAAAGVMHSESSVTGDAITELKANFRGPLMAYPDSGYFRMPHWQFEDIIPPEEFLRFARD
;
A
#
# COMPACT_ATOMS: atom_id res chain seq x y z
N MET A 1 -15.74 20.85 -1.92
CA MET A 1 -14.59 19.98 -1.59
C MET A 1 -13.50 20.26 -2.63
N LEU A 2 -12.42 20.99 -2.30
CA LEU A 2 -11.52 21.62 -3.31
C LEU A 2 -11.17 20.72 -4.50
N LEU A 3 -10.62 19.52 -4.28
CA LEU A 3 -10.22 18.63 -5.38
C LEU A 3 -11.41 18.18 -6.25
N ALA A 4 -12.55 17.88 -5.63
CA ALA A 4 -13.76 17.52 -6.38
C ALA A 4 -14.33 18.71 -7.15
N ASP A 5 -14.34 19.90 -6.54
CA ASP A 5 -14.84 21.13 -7.16
C ASP A 5 -13.97 21.57 -8.35
N GLU A 6 -12.66 21.28 -8.29
CA GLU A 6 -11.69 21.54 -9.37
C GLU A 6 -11.62 20.41 -10.43
N GLY A 7 -12.53 19.44 -10.37
CA GLY A 7 -12.74 18.45 -11.44
C GLY A 7 -11.96 17.14 -11.30
N CYS A 8 -11.38 16.82 -10.13
CA CYS A 8 -10.87 15.48 -9.89
C CYS A 8 -12.00 14.44 -9.97
N GLY A 9 -11.74 13.32 -10.66
CA GLY A 9 -12.69 12.22 -10.80
C GLY A 9 -12.55 11.09 -9.78
N LEU A 10 -11.50 11.13 -8.94
CA LEU A 10 -11.19 10.12 -7.93
C LEU A 10 -10.28 10.73 -6.86
N ILE A 11 -10.25 10.11 -5.68
CA ILE A 11 -9.27 10.38 -4.62
C ILE A 11 -8.45 9.12 -4.38
N ILE A 12 -7.12 9.23 -4.41
CA ILE A 12 -6.21 8.18 -3.94
C ILE A 12 -5.59 8.65 -2.64
N LEU A 13 -5.74 7.85 -1.59
CA LEU A 13 -5.02 8.07 -0.35
C LEU A 13 -3.78 7.20 -0.36
N GLU A 14 -2.63 7.85 -0.46
CA GLU A 14 -1.34 7.20 -0.56
C GLU A 14 -0.68 7.01 0.80
N MET A 15 0.16 5.98 0.90
CA MET A 15 0.99 5.66 2.08
C MET A 15 0.21 5.50 3.39
N MET A 16 -0.88 4.75 3.36
CA MET A 16 -1.66 4.41 4.54
C MET A 16 -0.96 3.31 5.36
N TYR A 17 -0.48 3.66 6.57
CA TYR A 17 0.23 2.71 7.44
C TYR A 17 -0.15 2.78 8.93
N ASP A 18 -0.76 3.86 9.41
CA ASP A 18 -1.20 3.99 10.82
C ASP A 18 -2.73 3.85 10.94
N PRO A 19 -3.26 2.74 11.48
CA PRO A 19 -4.70 2.51 11.60
C PRO A 19 -5.48 3.67 12.23
N LYS A 20 -4.88 4.40 13.18
CA LYS A 20 -5.53 5.53 13.85
C LYS A 20 -5.73 6.73 12.91
N ARG A 21 -4.78 6.96 12.00
CA ARG A 21 -4.82 8.08 11.05
C ARG A 21 -5.66 7.72 9.83
N ILE A 22 -5.69 6.44 9.47
CA ILE A 22 -6.37 5.93 8.29
C ILE A 22 -7.87 6.24 8.34
N GLY A 23 -8.53 5.96 9.46
CA GLY A 23 -9.95 6.22 9.62
C GLY A 23 -10.32 7.70 9.38
N LEU A 24 -9.54 8.63 9.95
CA LEU A 24 -9.78 10.08 9.77
C LEU A 24 -9.64 10.51 8.30
N ALA A 25 -8.66 9.96 7.59
CA ALA A 25 -8.45 10.27 6.18
C ALA A 25 -9.55 9.66 5.29
N PHE A 26 -9.99 8.43 5.59
CA PHE A 26 -11.09 7.78 4.86
C PHE A 26 -12.41 8.52 5.09
N GLU A 27 -12.71 8.91 6.33
CA GLU A 27 -13.87 9.74 6.64
C GLU A 27 -13.85 11.05 5.86
N ALA A 28 -12.73 11.77 5.83
CA ALA A 28 -12.63 13.02 5.08
C ALA A 28 -12.75 12.80 3.56
N ALA A 29 -12.11 11.76 3.02
CA ALA A 29 -12.11 11.49 1.59
C ALA A 29 -13.49 11.02 1.08
N THR A 30 -14.22 10.21 1.84
CA THR A 30 -15.56 9.74 1.47
C THR A 30 -16.58 10.89 1.36
N GLN A 31 -16.40 11.96 2.14
CA GLN A 31 -17.24 13.16 2.04
C GLN A 31 -17.10 13.91 0.70
N THR A 32 -16.07 13.62 -0.11
CA THR A 32 -15.93 14.19 -1.46
C THR A 32 -16.98 13.66 -2.44
N GLY A 33 -17.59 12.50 -2.16
CA GLY A 33 -18.47 11.79 -3.10
C GLY A 33 -17.75 11.19 -4.31
N LEU A 34 -16.42 11.30 -4.38
CA LEU A 34 -15.62 10.69 -5.44
C LEU A 34 -15.24 9.24 -5.08
N PRO A 35 -14.98 8.37 -6.08
CA PRO A 35 -14.38 7.07 -5.86
C PRO A 35 -13.08 7.17 -5.07
N LEU A 36 -12.99 6.43 -3.97
CA LEU A 36 -11.82 6.39 -3.10
C LEU A 36 -10.97 5.16 -3.39
N TRP A 37 -9.67 5.36 -3.63
CA TRP A 37 -8.66 4.30 -3.72
C TRP A 37 -7.76 4.33 -2.48
N ALA A 38 -7.60 3.18 -1.83
CA ALA A 38 -6.82 3.05 -0.60
C ALA A 38 -5.44 2.41 -0.88
N GLY A 39 -4.38 3.22 -0.78
CA GLY A 39 -3.00 2.78 -0.95
C GLY A 39 -2.28 2.58 0.37
N PHE A 40 -1.96 1.33 0.70
CA PHE A 40 -1.27 0.97 1.93
C PHE A 40 0.24 0.80 1.71
N SER A 41 1.04 1.05 2.73
CA SER A 41 2.48 0.76 2.69
C SER A 41 2.85 -0.31 3.72
N ALA A 42 3.69 -1.25 3.27
CA ALA A 42 4.16 -2.39 4.03
C ALA A 42 5.69 -2.44 4.03
N ARG A 43 6.24 -3.14 5.01
CA ARG A 43 7.67 -3.46 5.10
C ARG A 43 7.85 -4.89 5.56
N ARG A 44 9.04 -5.44 5.30
CA ARG A 44 9.42 -6.75 5.81
C ARG A 44 9.85 -6.64 7.28
N GLY A 45 9.30 -7.49 8.15
CA GLY A 45 9.76 -7.69 9.52
C GLY A 45 11.07 -8.48 9.56
N ALA A 46 11.77 -8.43 10.70
CA ALA A 46 13.03 -9.18 10.87
C ALA A 46 12.83 -10.70 10.81
N ASP A 47 11.63 -11.18 11.11
CA ASP A 47 11.18 -12.57 11.02
C ASP A 47 10.59 -12.94 9.65
N GLY A 48 10.59 -12.01 8.69
CA GLY A 48 10.01 -12.19 7.36
C GLY A 48 8.51 -11.87 7.26
N SER A 49 7.86 -11.50 8.37
CA SER A 49 6.44 -11.11 8.37
C SER A 49 6.18 -9.84 7.54
N VAL A 50 4.95 -9.66 7.09
CA VAL A 50 4.50 -8.42 6.45
C VAL A 50 3.96 -7.48 7.53
N LEU A 51 4.63 -6.35 7.71
CA LEU A 51 4.29 -5.34 8.71
C LEU A 51 3.83 -4.05 8.03
N SER A 52 3.06 -3.25 8.75
CA SER A 52 2.87 -1.84 8.46
C SER A 52 4.21 -1.12 8.25
N PHE A 53 4.22 -0.13 7.36
CA PHE A 53 5.37 0.77 7.20
C PHE A 53 5.70 1.62 8.44
N ALA A 54 4.85 1.63 9.46
CA ALA A 54 5.14 2.28 10.74
C ALA A 54 6.49 1.82 11.32
N ARG A 55 7.29 2.78 11.80
CA ARG A 55 8.63 2.54 12.34
C ARG A 55 8.68 2.55 13.87
N GLU A 56 7.67 3.15 14.50
CA GLU A 56 7.60 3.34 15.95
C GLU A 56 7.16 2.07 16.69
N ARG A 57 6.49 1.14 15.99
CA ARG A 57 6.02 -0.14 16.52
C ARG A 57 5.87 -1.16 15.40
N GLU A 58 5.96 -2.44 15.75
CA GLU A 58 5.62 -3.53 14.84
C GLU A 58 4.09 -3.70 14.83
N ILE A 59 3.47 -3.37 13.70
CA ILE A 59 2.04 -3.57 13.48
C ILE A 59 1.93 -4.59 12.34
N PRO A 60 1.24 -5.72 12.52
CA PRO A 60 0.89 -6.61 11.43
C PRO A 60 0.19 -5.84 10.31
N PHE A 61 0.58 -6.06 9.06
CA PHE A 61 -0.03 -5.37 7.92
C PHE A 61 -1.54 -5.60 7.84
N ARG A 62 -1.99 -6.81 8.22
CA ARG A 62 -3.41 -7.15 8.41
C ARG A 62 -4.20 -6.11 9.23
N GLU A 63 -3.68 -5.64 10.36
CA GLU A 63 -4.39 -4.67 11.20
C GLU A 63 -4.59 -3.32 10.49
N VAL A 64 -3.70 -2.99 9.54
CA VAL A 64 -3.83 -1.78 8.73
C VAL A 64 -4.93 -1.94 7.69
N ILE A 65 -4.94 -3.06 6.96
CA ILE A 65 -5.94 -3.30 5.90
C ILE A 65 -7.33 -3.63 6.44
N GLU A 66 -7.45 -4.08 7.70
CA GLU A 66 -8.73 -4.28 8.38
C GLU A 66 -9.54 -2.98 8.52
N THR A 67 -8.90 -1.81 8.43
CA THR A 67 -9.60 -0.52 8.34
C THR A 67 -10.52 -0.42 7.13
N LEU A 68 -10.31 -1.22 6.07
CA LEU A 68 -11.22 -1.30 4.93
C LEU A 68 -12.59 -1.88 5.29
N ASN A 69 -12.71 -2.62 6.40
CA ASN A 69 -13.97 -3.25 6.77
C ASN A 69 -15.06 -2.22 7.13
N ASP A 70 -14.64 -1.00 7.46
CA ASP A 70 -15.53 0.08 7.88
C ASP A 70 -15.87 1.07 6.75
N TYR A 71 -15.28 0.92 5.55
CA TYR A 71 -15.41 1.89 4.46
C TYR A 71 -15.57 1.22 3.09
N ASP A 72 -16.43 1.79 2.25
CA ASP A 72 -16.56 1.37 0.86
C ASP A 72 -15.52 2.10 0.00
N VAL A 73 -14.51 1.36 -0.47
CA VAL A 73 -13.46 1.88 -1.36
C VAL A 73 -13.58 1.23 -2.74
N ALA A 74 -13.36 2.03 -3.77
CA ALA A 74 -13.47 1.57 -5.17
C ALA A 74 -12.27 0.70 -5.60
N ALA A 75 -11.11 0.85 -4.95
CA ALA A 75 -9.94 0.00 -5.13
C ALA A 75 -9.05 0.05 -3.89
N ALA A 76 -8.23 -0.98 -3.69
CA ALA A 76 -7.22 -1.00 -2.64
C ALA A 76 -5.91 -1.59 -3.16
N GLY A 77 -4.78 -1.23 -2.56
CA GLY A 77 -3.51 -1.77 -3.00
C GLY A 77 -2.34 -1.43 -2.12
N VAL A 78 -1.17 -1.84 -2.57
CA VAL A 78 0.10 -1.66 -1.86
C VAL A 78 1.02 -0.74 -2.67
N MET A 79 1.62 0.25 -2.01
CA MET A 79 2.48 1.25 -2.63
C MET A 79 3.64 1.67 -1.73
N HIS A 80 4.67 2.28 -2.31
CA HIS A 80 5.83 2.78 -1.57
C HIS A 80 6.38 1.76 -0.56
N SER A 81 6.49 0.53 -1.06
CA SER A 81 6.92 -0.66 -0.34
C SER A 81 7.92 -1.37 -1.22
N GLU A 82 8.91 -2.03 -0.65
CA GLU A 82 9.86 -2.81 -1.44
C GLU A 82 9.12 -3.77 -2.39
N SER A 83 9.62 -3.91 -3.61
CA SER A 83 9.06 -4.86 -4.59
C SER A 83 8.98 -6.29 -4.01
N SER A 84 9.96 -6.63 -3.17
CA SER A 84 10.08 -7.92 -2.47
C SER A 84 8.96 -8.19 -1.44
N VAL A 85 8.31 -7.16 -0.88
CA VAL A 85 7.22 -7.31 0.11
C VAL A 85 5.84 -7.08 -0.48
N THR A 86 5.78 -6.36 -1.61
CA THR A 86 4.51 -5.94 -2.22
C THR A 86 3.64 -7.13 -2.61
N GLY A 87 4.20 -8.21 -3.19
CA GLY A 87 3.43 -9.40 -3.56
C GLY A 87 2.75 -10.10 -2.37
N ASP A 88 3.48 -10.25 -1.26
CA ASP A 88 2.94 -10.86 -0.03
C ASP A 88 1.88 -9.97 0.61
N ALA A 89 2.12 -8.66 0.64
CA ALA A 89 1.14 -7.69 1.14
C ALA A 89 -0.14 -7.66 0.30
N ILE A 90 -0.03 -7.77 -1.04
CA ILE A 90 -1.19 -7.91 -1.94
C ILE A 90 -1.93 -9.22 -1.67
N THR A 91 -1.22 -10.30 -1.33
CA THR A 91 -1.83 -11.58 -0.96
C THR A 91 -2.63 -11.47 0.34
N GLU A 92 -2.10 -10.79 1.36
CA GLU A 92 -2.86 -10.48 2.58
C GLU A 92 -4.07 -9.58 2.29
N LEU A 93 -3.89 -8.54 1.46
CA LEU A 93 -4.97 -7.64 1.06
C LEU A 93 -6.10 -8.37 0.33
N LYS A 94 -5.78 -9.28 -0.59
CA LYS A 94 -6.75 -10.13 -1.31
C LYS A 94 -7.62 -10.96 -0.38
N ALA A 95 -7.11 -11.33 0.80
CA ALA A 95 -7.87 -12.06 1.79
C ALA A 95 -8.90 -11.18 2.52
N ASN A 96 -8.65 -9.87 2.63
CA ASN A 96 -9.51 -8.90 3.32
C ASN A 96 -10.40 -8.05 2.39
N PHE A 97 -10.01 -7.88 1.12
CA PHE A 97 -10.70 -7.02 0.15
C PHE A 97 -10.96 -7.74 -1.17
N ARG A 98 -12.18 -7.59 -1.71
CA ARG A 98 -12.65 -8.29 -2.92
C ARG A 98 -12.78 -7.40 -4.16
N GLY A 99 -12.54 -6.10 -4.03
CA GLY A 99 -12.61 -5.16 -5.15
C GLY A 99 -11.33 -5.14 -6.02
N PRO A 100 -11.26 -4.19 -6.96
CA PRO A 100 -10.08 -3.95 -7.79
C PRO A 100 -8.81 -3.71 -6.97
N LEU A 101 -7.71 -4.35 -7.38
CA LEU A 101 -6.42 -4.24 -6.70
C LEU A 101 -5.45 -3.37 -7.49
N MET A 102 -4.62 -2.62 -6.78
CA MET A 102 -3.50 -1.86 -7.35
C MET A 102 -2.18 -2.23 -6.67
N ALA A 103 -1.07 -2.02 -7.38
CA ALA A 103 0.28 -2.16 -6.83
C ALA A 103 1.20 -1.09 -7.44
N TYR A 104 1.95 -0.38 -6.59
CA TYR A 104 2.96 0.61 -6.99
C TYR A 104 4.18 0.49 -6.06
N PRO A 105 4.99 -0.58 -6.21
CA PRO A 105 6.16 -0.82 -5.37
C PRO A 105 7.30 0.15 -5.67
N ASP A 106 8.18 0.34 -4.68
CA ASP A 106 9.45 1.03 -4.88
C ASP A 106 10.39 0.17 -5.74
N SER A 107 11.17 0.85 -6.58
CA SER A 107 12.15 0.23 -7.47
C SER A 107 13.50 -0.05 -6.79
N GLY A 108 13.61 -0.03 -5.47
CA GLY A 108 14.87 -0.25 -4.74
C GLY A 108 14.86 -1.52 -3.91
N TYR A 109 16.01 -2.16 -3.70
CA TYR A 109 16.15 -3.30 -2.77
C TYR A 109 17.58 -3.43 -2.21
N PHE A 110 17.71 -4.16 -1.09
CA PHE A 110 18.99 -4.54 -0.50
C PHE A 110 19.40 -5.94 -0.96
N ARG A 111 20.59 -6.12 -1.55
CA ARG A 111 21.12 -7.43 -2.00
C ARG A 111 22.39 -7.82 -1.22
N MET A 112 22.38 -8.92 -0.48
CA MET A 112 23.60 -9.50 0.12
C MET A 112 24.47 -10.23 -0.93
N PRO A 113 25.82 -10.39 -0.77
CA PRO A 113 26.71 -10.00 0.34
C PRO A 113 27.46 -8.67 0.14
N HIS A 114 27.18 -7.93 -0.93
CA HIS A 114 27.84 -6.65 -1.21
C HIS A 114 26.82 -5.52 -1.05
N TRP A 115 27.14 -4.51 -0.23
CA TRP A 115 26.38 -3.26 -0.18
C TRP A 115 26.48 -2.57 -1.56
N GLN A 116 25.58 -2.93 -2.46
CA GLN A 116 25.32 -2.21 -3.69
C GLN A 116 23.94 -1.59 -3.53
N PHE A 117 23.92 -0.29 -3.28
CA PHE A 117 22.75 0.52 -3.60
C PHE A 117 22.67 0.56 -5.12
N GLU A 118 22.13 -0.50 -5.74
CA GLU A 118 21.61 -0.38 -7.10
C GLU A 118 20.30 0.40 -6.93
N ASP A 119 20.36 1.71 -7.14
CA ASP A 119 19.25 2.64 -6.90
C ASP A 119 17.97 2.30 -7.68
N ILE A 120 18.04 1.35 -8.64
CA ILE A 120 16.95 0.96 -9.52
C ILE A 120 17.03 -0.54 -9.85
N ILE A 121 16.01 -1.31 -9.48
CA ILE A 121 15.74 -2.68 -9.95
C ILE A 121 15.70 -2.66 -11.48
N PRO A 122 16.46 -3.52 -12.17
CA PRO A 122 16.39 -3.63 -13.62
C PRO A 122 14.95 -3.87 -14.11
N PRO A 123 14.50 -3.25 -15.22
CA PRO A 123 13.11 -3.37 -15.67
C PRO A 123 12.63 -4.82 -15.83
N GLU A 124 13.50 -5.73 -16.27
CA GLU A 124 13.20 -7.16 -16.39
C GLU A 124 13.00 -7.85 -15.04
N GLU A 125 13.73 -7.42 -14.00
CA GLU A 125 13.57 -7.91 -12.64
C GLU A 125 12.29 -7.35 -12.00
N PHE A 126 12.00 -6.07 -12.23
CA PHE A 126 10.76 -5.44 -11.77
C PHE A 126 9.52 -6.09 -12.41
N LEU A 127 9.59 -6.40 -13.70
CA LEU A 127 8.53 -7.10 -14.43
C LEU A 127 8.25 -8.51 -13.89
N ARG A 128 9.22 -9.18 -13.26
CA ARG A 128 8.99 -10.49 -12.63
C ARG A 128 8.00 -10.39 -11.48
N PHE A 129 8.13 -9.39 -10.62
CA PHE A 129 7.18 -9.17 -9.52
C PHE A 129 5.75 -8.91 -9.98
N ALA A 130 5.54 -8.40 -11.20
CA ALA A 130 4.21 -8.19 -11.77
C ALA A 130 3.58 -9.47 -12.36
N ARG A 131 4.37 -10.54 -12.56
CA ARG A 131 3.93 -11.80 -13.15
C ARG A 131 3.65 -12.89 -12.11
N ASP A 132 4.20 -12.74 -10.91
CA ASP A 132 4.01 -13.63 -9.76
C ASP A 132 2.62 -13.42 -9.12
#